data_AF-R9JL89-F1
#
_entry.id   AF-R9JL89-F1
#
_cell.length_a   1.000
_cell.length_b   1.000
_cell.length_c   1.000
_cell.angle_alpha   90.00
_cell.angle_beta   90.00
_cell.angle_gamma   90.00
#
_symmetry.space_group_name_H-M   'P 1'
#
loop_
_entity.id
_entity.type
_entity.pdbx_description
1 polymer ?
#
loop_
_entity_poly.entity_id
_entity_poly.type
_entity_poly.pdbx_seq_one_letter_code
_entity_poly.pdbx_strand_id
1 'polypeptide(L)'
;MSNLYNASRYKNVIINLLLNSNDFVTLMNPPSPPHNQLEIQDMLLGGTWIIDKNKYEVQGQLFDHNFVDDTTVAEKTFVFVETDIDMIRQNIFTDFNLYICIFTSKSLIRITDDTAPSINEVEEMGYEVGHYGNRIDILCDIVDRILNGNKKLKGISDIEPAQRGFCTIYSPSNKYYGKCLKYNISNLNDLEEYCED
;
A
#
# COMPACT_ATOMS: atom_id res chain seq x y z
N MET A 1 22.87 -4.69 -10.38
CA MET A 1 22.16 -4.41 -9.10
C MET A 1 21.43 -5.66 -8.63
N SER A 2 21.40 -6.00 -7.33
CA SER A 2 20.91 -7.32 -6.88
C SER A 2 19.38 -7.47 -6.85
N ASN A 3 18.89 -8.70 -6.95
CA ASN A 3 17.44 -9.01 -6.87
C ASN A 3 16.82 -8.57 -5.54
N LEU A 4 17.55 -8.71 -4.44
CA LEU A 4 17.11 -8.27 -3.11
C LEU A 4 16.99 -6.73 -3.04
N TYR A 5 17.90 -6.01 -3.69
CA TYR A 5 17.77 -4.56 -3.81
C TYR A 5 16.52 -4.17 -4.62
N ASN A 6 16.28 -4.87 -5.74
CA ASN A 6 15.10 -4.62 -6.58
C ASN A 6 13.79 -4.87 -5.82
N ALA A 7 13.72 -5.96 -5.03
CA ALA A 7 12.58 -6.26 -4.17
C ALA A 7 12.22 -5.09 -3.24
N SER A 8 13.21 -4.53 -2.53
CA SER A 8 13.01 -3.36 -1.67
C SER A 8 12.65 -2.09 -2.45
N ARG A 9 13.30 -1.86 -3.59
CA ARG A 9 13.02 -0.70 -4.46
C ARG A 9 11.58 -0.73 -4.97
N TYR A 10 11.05 -1.88 -5.35
CA TYR A 10 9.67 -2.00 -5.83
C TYR A 10 8.68 -1.59 -4.75
N LYS A 11 8.87 -2.01 -3.49
CA LYS A 11 8.03 -1.55 -2.37
C LYS A 11 8.00 -0.03 -2.27
N ASN A 12 9.16 0.63 -2.34
CA ASN A 12 9.24 2.08 -2.27
C ASN A 12 8.53 2.78 -3.44
N VAL A 13 8.70 2.28 -4.68
CA VAL A 13 8.00 2.84 -5.85
C VAL A 13 6.48 2.71 -5.70
N ILE A 14 5.99 1.55 -5.26
CA ILE A 14 4.55 1.31 -5.03
C ILE A 14 4.01 2.24 -3.94
N ILE A 15 4.70 2.34 -2.80
CA ILE A 15 4.33 3.24 -1.70
C ILE A 15 4.22 4.68 -2.20
N ASN A 16 5.19 5.16 -2.99
CA ASN A 16 5.14 6.52 -3.54
C ASN A 16 3.96 6.74 -4.49
N LEU A 17 3.56 5.73 -5.28
CA LEU A 17 2.38 5.84 -6.14
C LEU A 17 1.10 5.97 -5.30
N LEU A 18 1.00 5.19 -4.22
CA LEU A 18 -0.14 5.27 -3.30
C LEU A 18 -0.23 6.63 -2.60
N LEU A 19 0.90 7.15 -2.10
CA LEU A 19 0.97 8.46 -1.44
C LEU A 19 0.60 9.64 -2.36
N ASN A 20 0.75 9.47 -3.67
CA ASN A 20 0.42 10.49 -4.67
C ASN A 20 -1.03 10.42 -5.16
N SER A 21 -1.82 9.43 -4.73
CA SER A 21 -3.23 9.32 -5.09
C SER A 21 -4.12 10.02 -4.04
N ASN A 22 -4.83 11.05 -4.47
CA ASN A 22 -5.77 11.77 -3.60
C ASN A 22 -6.87 10.85 -3.06
N ASP A 23 -7.46 10.01 -3.91
CA ASP A 23 -8.51 9.07 -3.51
C ASP A 23 -7.99 8.09 -2.44
N PHE A 24 -6.78 7.56 -2.64
CA PHE A 24 -6.12 6.69 -1.66
C PHE A 24 -5.92 7.41 -0.34
N VAL A 25 -5.30 8.59 -0.36
CA VAL A 25 -4.99 9.38 0.84
C VAL A 25 -6.27 9.73 1.60
N THR A 26 -7.31 10.20 0.91
CA THR A 26 -8.59 10.54 1.53
C THR A 26 -9.23 9.33 2.19
N LEU A 27 -9.23 8.17 1.53
CA LEU A 27 -9.87 6.97 2.07
C LEU A 27 -9.05 6.29 3.18
N MET A 28 -7.73 6.50 3.21
CA MET A 28 -6.88 6.16 4.36
C MET A 28 -7.17 7.02 5.58
N ASN A 29 -7.71 8.24 5.38
CA ASN A 29 -8.09 9.20 6.42
C ASN A 29 -6.98 9.42 7.48
N PRO A 30 -5.80 9.92 7.08
CA PRO A 30 -4.72 10.19 8.01
C PRO A 30 -5.06 11.33 8.99
N PRO A 31 -4.46 11.32 10.20
CA PRO A 31 -4.60 12.44 11.12
C PRO A 31 -4.00 13.71 10.51
N SER A 32 -4.51 14.88 10.93
CA SER A 32 -3.92 16.15 10.54
C SER A 32 -2.48 16.27 11.06
N PRO A 33 -1.55 16.88 10.29
CA PRO A 33 -0.18 17.05 10.72
C PRO A 33 -0.12 17.88 12.02
N PRO A 34 0.64 17.43 13.04
CA PRO A 34 0.74 18.14 14.32
C PRO A 34 1.62 19.40 14.22
N HIS A 35 2.30 19.60 13.09
CA HIS A 35 3.19 20.72 12.84
C HIS A 35 3.18 21.09 11.35
N ASN A 36 3.39 22.38 11.03
CA ASN A 36 3.31 22.91 9.66
C ASN A 36 4.47 22.50 8.73
N GLN A 37 5.52 21.87 9.27
CA GLN A 37 6.63 21.30 8.51
C GLN A 37 6.39 19.83 8.13
N LEU A 38 5.28 19.25 8.61
CA LEU A 38 4.91 17.87 8.32
C LEU A 38 3.74 17.88 7.35
N GLU A 39 3.77 16.95 6.40
CA GLU A 39 2.76 16.78 5.38
C GLU A 39 1.85 15.58 5.69
N ILE A 40 0.76 15.45 4.94
CA ILE A 40 -0.16 14.31 5.09
C ILE A 40 0.54 12.99 4.77
N GLN A 41 1.48 12.99 3.83
CA GLN A 41 2.29 11.82 3.49
C GLN A 41 3.15 11.37 4.67
N ASP A 42 3.69 12.31 5.45
CA ASP A 42 4.44 11.97 6.69
C ASP A 42 3.52 11.30 7.72
N MET A 43 2.24 11.66 7.75
CA MET A 43 1.27 11.04 8.67
C MET A 43 0.94 9.61 8.27
N LEU A 44 0.92 9.32 6.97
CA LEU A 44 0.73 7.98 6.43
C LEU A 44 1.97 7.11 6.63
N LEU A 45 3.18 7.64 6.46
CA LEU A 45 4.41 6.85 6.69
C LEU A 45 4.72 6.67 8.18
N GLY A 46 4.34 7.63 9.01
CA GLY A 46 4.72 7.65 10.41
C GLY A 46 6.19 7.98 10.61
N GLY A 47 6.57 8.23 11.87
CA GLY A 47 7.92 8.61 12.22
C GLY A 47 8.02 9.35 13.55
N THR A 48 9.24 9.77 13.84
CA THR A 48 9.57 10.66 14.96
C THR A 48 10.38 11.83 14.43
N TRP A 49 9.92 13.04 14.73
CA TRP A 49 10.57 14.28 14.33
C TRP A 49 10.88 15.14 15.56
N ILE A 50 12.02 15.84 15.53
CA ILE A 50 12.36 16.85 16.52
C ILE A 50 12.34 18.20 15.81
N ILE A 51 11.29 18.99 16.07
CA ILE A 51 11.07 20.30 15.46
C ILE A 51 10.93 21.32 16.58
N ASP A 52 11.71 22.39 16.54
CA ASP A 52 11.71 23.44 17.56
C ASP A 52 11.87 22.91 19.00
N LYS A 53 12.72 21.89 19.17
CA LYS A 53 12.99 21.16 20.44
C LYS A 53 11.81 20.33 20.98
N ASN A 54 10.69 20.26 20.25
CA ASN A 54 9.57 19.39 20.57
C ASN A 54 9.68 18.08 19.80
N LYS A 55 9.39 16.96 20.47
CA LYS A 55 9.32 15.63 19.85
C LYS A 55 7.89 15.39 19.37
N TYR A 56 7.74 15.07 18.09
CA TYR A 56 6.49 14.65 17.46
C TYR A 56 6.64 13.18 17.07
N GLU A 57 5.66 12.34 17.40
CA GLU A 57 5.68 10.91 17.12
C GLU A 57 4.33 10.48 16.54
N VAL A 58 4.37 9.84 15.38
CA VAL A 58 3.19 9.38 14.64
C VAL A 58 3.44 7.95 14.20
N GLN A 59 2.48 7.05 14.44
CA GLN A 59 2.61 5.63 14.13
C GLN A 59 2.71 5.32 12.63
N GLY A 60 2.06 6.11 11.79
CA GLY A 60 1.87 5.76 10.38
C GLY A 60 0.66 4.85 10.16
N GLN A 61 0.40 4.59 8.88
CA GLN A 61 -0.67 3.75 8.35
C GLN A 61 -0.25 2.96 7.11
N LEU A 62 0.85 3.34 6.43
CA LEU A 62 1.37 2.71 5.23
C LEU A 62 2.80 2.21 5.50
N PHE A 63 3.00 0.90 5.40
CA PHE A 63 4.27 0.24 5.76
C PHE A 63 4.88 -0.54 4.60
N ASP A 64 6.19 -0.69 4.63
CA ASP A 64 6.97 -1.50 3.69
C ASP A 64 7.28 -2.92 4.21
N HIS A 65 6.63 -3.32 5.29
CA HIS A 65 6.79 -4.59 5.97
C HIS A 65 5.44 -5.03 6.56
N ASN A 66 5.28 -6.32 6.82
CA ASN A 66 4.11 -6.83 7.52
C ASN A 66 4.06 -6.25 8.94
N PHE A 67 3.19 -5.26 9.13
CA PHE A 67 3.00 -4.59 10.40
C PHE A 67 1.96 -5.35 11.24
N VAL A 68 2.38 -5.85 12.40
CA VAL A 68 1.50 -6.44 13.42
C VAL A 68 1.80 -5.79 14.75
N ASP A 69 1.09 -4.70 15.04
CA ASP A 69 1.10 -4.12 16.38
C ASP A 69 -0.19 -4.51 17.11
N ASP A 70 -0.09 -5.55 17.93
CA ASP A 70 -1.17 -6.03 18.79
C ASP A 70 -1.61 -5.00 19.84
N THR A 71 -0.81 -3.94 20.05
CA THR A 71 -1.05 -2.90 21.05
C THR A 71 -1.65 -1.62 20.47
N THR A 72 -1.89 -1.55 19.15
CA THR A 72 -2.48 -0.36 18.54
C THR A 72 -3.90 -0.14 19.09
N VAL A 73 -4.05 0.91 19.89
CA VAL A 73 -5.33 1.31 20.48
C VAL A 73 -6.18 2.13 19.49
N ALA A 74 -5.53 2.76 18.51
CA ALA A 74 -6.20 3.61 17.55
C ALA A 74 -6.87 2.79 16.45
N GLU A 75 -8.19 2.95 16.32
CA GLU A 75 -8.95 2.39 15.20
C GLU A 75 -8.60 3.18 13.94
N LYS A 76 -7.87 2.54 13.02
CA LYS A 76 -7.42 3.13 11.76
C LYS A 76 -7.50 2.12 10.63
N THR A 77 -7.28 2.65 9.42
CA THR A 77 -6.99 1.85 8.23
C THR A 77 -5.49 1.78 8.02
N PHE A 78 -5.02 0.60 7.63
CA PHE A 78 -3.62 0.27 7.44
C PHE A 78 -3.40 -0.41 6.09
N VAL A 79 -2.23 -0.15 5.51
CA VAL A 79 -1.74 -0.81 4.32
C VAL A 79 -0.31 -1.23 4.56
N PHE A 80 0.06 -2.43 4.11
CA PHE A 80 1.47 -2.72 3.89
C PHE A 80 1.71 -3.27 2.50
N VAL A 81 2.90 -2.98 2.00
CA VAL A 81 3.42 -3.45 0.73
C VAL A 81 4.60 -4.37 1.03
N GLU A 82 4.54 -5.60 0.55
CA GLU A 82 5.63 -6.57 0.69
C GLU A 82 5.94 -7.26 -0.64
N THR A 83 7.19 -7.68 -0.81
CA THR A 83 7.62 -8.47 -1.95
C THR A 83 8.30 -9.75 -1.50
N ASP A 84 8.11 -10.84 -2.25
CA ASP A 84 8.94 -12.03 -2.17
C ASP A 84 9.49 -12.39 -3.56
N ILE A 85 10.43 -13.34 -3.61
CA ILE A 85 10.94 -13.89 -4.86
C ILE A 85 10.24 -15.23 -5.07
N ASP A 86 9.44 -15.31 -6.12
CA ASP A 86 8.72 -16.54 -6.50
C ASP A 86 9.68 -17.53 -7.14
N MET A 87 10.45 -17.06 -8.14
CA MET A 87 11.33 -17.90 -8.93
C MET A 87 12.47 -17.09 -9.56
N ILE A 88 13.64 -17.72 -9.66
CA ILE A 88 14.76 -17.23 -10.49
C ILE A 88 14.91 -18.21 -11.66
N ARG A 89 14.64 -17.74 -12.88
CA ARG A 89 14.73 -18.55 -14.11
C ARG A 89 16.06 -18.31 -14.80
N GLN A 90 16.85 -19.39 -14.91
CA GLN A 90 18.10 -19.42 -15.68
C GLN A 90 19.10 -18.30 -15.30
N ASN A 91 19.04 -17.78 -14.08
CA ASN A 91 19.76 -16.58 -13.60
C ASN A 91 19.54 -15.28 -14.39
N ILE A 92 18.67 -15.29 -15.42
CA ILE A 92 18.41 -14.17 -16.33
C ILE A 92 17.08 -13.50 -16.01
N PHE A 93 16.09 -14.21 -15.45
CA PHE A 93 14.82 -13.62 -15.06
C PHE A 93 14.53 -13.87 -13.59
N THR A 94 14.00 -12.86 -12.92
CA THR A 94 13.52 -12.97 -11.55
C THR A 94 12.07 -12.56 -11.50
N ASP A 95 11.23 -13.47 -11.02
CA ASP A 95 9.81 -13.24 -10.80
C ASP A 95 9.58 -12.93 -9.33
N PHE A 96 8.94 -11.80 -9.07
CA PHE A 96 8.60 -11.35 -7.73
C PHE A 96 7.10 -11.43 -7.55
N ASN A 97 6.66 -11.89 -6.37
CA ASN A 97 5.29 -11.61 -5.94
C ASN A 97 5.29 -10.26 -5.22
N LEU A 98 4.28 -9.44 -5.51
CA LEU A 98 3.97 -8.22 -4.77
C LEU A 98 2.65 -8.44 -4.01
N TYR A 99 2.67 -8.17 -2.72
CA TYR A 99 1.51 -8.24 -1.84
C TYR A 99 1.19 -6.84 -1.33
N ILE A 100 -0.07 -6.43 -1.49
CA ILE A 100 -0.61 -5.22 -0.87
C ILE A 100 -1.77 -5.63 0.02
N CYS A 101 -1.52 -5.61 1.32
CA CYS A 101 -2.52 -5.94 2.32
C CYS A 101 -3.15 -4.67 2.85
N ILE A 102 -4.47 -4.57 2.71
CA ILE A 102 -5.27 -3.42 3.11
C ILE A 102 -6.24 -3.91 4.18
N PHE A 103 -6.23 -3.31 5.36
CA PHE A 103 -7.09 -3.70 6.46
C PHE A 103 -7.50 -2.51 7.31
N THR A 104 -8.65 -2.60 7.96
CA THR A 104 -9.18 -1.54 8.80
C THR A 104 -9.88 -2.12 10.02
N SER A 105 -9.97 -1.32 11.07
CA SER A 105 -10.79 -1.68 12.23
C SER A 105 -12.21 -2.00 11.77
N LYS A 106 -12.83 -3.05 12.34
CA LYS A 106 -14.19 -3.44 11.98
C LYS A 106 -15.24 -2.33 12.17
N SER A 107 -14.98 -1.39 13.07
CA SER A 107 -15.78 -0.19 13.28
C SER A 107 -15.75 0.80 12.11
N LEU A 108 -14.71 0.76 11.27
CA LEU A 108 -14.45 1.71 10.17
C LEU A 108 -14.75 1.14 8.78
N ILE A 109 -15.14 -0.14 8.69
CA ILE A 109 -15.43 -0.82 7.41
C ILE A 109 -16.56 -0.12 6.67
N ARG A 110 -17.64 0.18 7.38
CA ARG A 110 -18.83 0.81 6.79
C ARG A 110 -18.58 2.31 6.68
N ILE A 111 -18.86 2.82 5.49
CA ILE A 111 -18.84 4.25 5.20
C ILE A 111 -20.28 4.74 5.36
N THR A 112 -20.45 5.80 6.13
CA THR A 112 -21.74 6.43 6.43
C THR A 112 -21.58 7.94 6.35
N ASP A 113 -22.67 8.70 6.45
CA ASP A 113 -22.59 10.17 6.48
C ASP A 113 -21.74 10.69 7.66
N ASP A 114 -21.71 9.96 8.77
CA ASP A 114 -20.94 10.33 9.97
C ASP A 114 -19.49 9.80 9.98
N THR A 115 -19.03 9.12 8.94
CA THR A 115 -17.63 8.65 8.85
C THR A 115 -16.74 9.65 8.11
N ALA A 116 -15.43 9.50 8.26
CA ALA A 116 -14.43 10.21 7.46
C ALA A 116 -13.65 9.20 6.58
N PRO A 117 -13.69 9.30 5.24
CA PRO A 117 -14.62 10.15 4.47
C PRO A 117 -16.08 9.69 4.64
N SER A 118 -16.99 10.61 4.32
CA SER A 118 -18.44 10.43 4.29
C SER A 118 -18.90 9.78 2.99
N ILE A 119 -20.19 9.44 2.88
CA ILE A 119 -20.78 8.90 1.66
C ILE A 119 -20.55 9.84 0.46
N ASN A 120 -20.87 11.13 0.63
CA ASN A 120 -20.74 12.12 -0.44
C ASN A 120 -19.30 12.26 -0.94
N GLU A 121 -18.33 12.31 -0.03
CA GLU A 121 -16.90 12.41 -0.41
C GLU A 121 -16.44 11.18 -1.21
N VAL A 122 -16.99 10.01 -0.94
CA VAL A 122 -16.64 8.78 -1.66
C VAL A 122 -17.38 8.67 -3.00
N GLU A 123 -18.61 9.15 -3.08
CA GLU A 123 -19.34 9.29 -4.35
C GLU A 123 -18.65 10.28 -5.30
N GLU A 124 -18.06 11.36 -4.78
CA GLU A 124 -17.23 12.29 -5.56
C GLU A 124 -15.98 11.63 -6.16
N MET A 125 -15.47 10.55 -5.56
CA MET A 125 -14.39 9.71 -6.12
C MET A 125 -14.89 8.76 -7.23
N GLY A 126 -16.19 8.72 -7.48
CA GLY A 126 -16.83 7.84 -8.47
C GLY A 126 -17.23 6.46 -7.93
N TYR A 127 -17.36 6.31 -6.61
CA TYR A 127 -17.76 5.05 -5.98
C TYR A 127 -19.18 5.11 -5.41
N GLU A 128 -19.99 4.10 -5.71
CA GLU A 128 -21.28 3.92 -5.06
C GLU A 128 -21.08 3.29 -3.67
N VAL A 129 -21.50 3.99 -2.62
CA VAL A 129 -21.43 3.54 -1.21
C VAL A 129 -22.82 3.45 -0.58
N GLY A 130 -22.96 2.64 0.48
CA GLY A 130 -24.23 2.47 1.19
C GLY A 130 -25.11 1.31 0.69
N HIS A 131 -24.99 0.94 -0.59
CA HIS A 131 -25.62 -0.27 -1.16
C HIS A 131 -24.61 -1.35 -1.55
N TYR A 132 -23.44 -0.94 -2.07
CA TYR A 132 -22.34 -1.79 -2.49
C TYR A 132 -21.02 -1.18 -1.99
N GLY A 133 -19.96 -1.98 -1.88
CA GLY A 133 -18.61 -1.49 -1.55
C GLY A 133 -18.43 -1.00 -0.10
N ASN A 134 -17.55 -1.65 0.65
CA ASN A 134 -17.05 -1.08 1.91
C ASN A 134 -15.67 -0.43 1.73
N ARG A 135 -15.15 0.21 2.78
CA ARG A 135 -13.83 0.89 2.74
C ARG A 135 -12.71 0.03 2.15
N ILE A 136 -12.68 -1.27 2.47
CA ILE A 136 -11.66 -2.19 1.97
C ILE A 136 -11.87 -2.50 0.48
N ASP A 137 -13.13 -2.70 0.04
CA ASP A 137 -13.41 -2.97 -1.37
C ASP A 137 -12.96 -1.79 -2.25
N ILE A 138 -13.25 -0.58 -1.80
CA ILE A 138 -12.92 0.65 -2.51
C ILE A 138 -11.41 0.88 -2.50
N LEU A 139 -10.72 0.73 -1.36
CA LEU A 139 -9.26 0.82 -1.32
C LEU A 139 -8.59 -0.21 -2.22
N CYS A 140 -9.10 -1.45 -2.27
CA CYS A 140 -8.58 -2.46 -3.19
C CYS A 140 -8.70 -2.03 -4.65
N ASP A 141 -9.85 -1.48 -5.05
CA ASP A 141 -10.06 -1.00 -6.41
C ASP A 141 -9.20 0.24 -6.73
N ILE A 142 -9.04 1.19 -5.79
CA ILE A 142 -8.11 2.33 -5.94
C ILE A 142 -6.69 1.82 -6.19
N VAL A 143 -6.20 0.90 -5.34
CA VAL A 143 -4.86 0.32 -5.49
C VAL A 143 -4.72 -0.38 -6.84
N ASP A 144 -5.71 -1.18 -7.24
CA ASP A 144 -5.65 -1.89 -8.52
C ASP A 144 -5.62 -0.93 -9.72
N ARG A 145 -6.44 0.13 -9.69
CA ARG A 145 -6.43 1.18 -10.72
C ARG A 145 -5.10 1.92 -10.78
N ILE A 146 -4.46 2.18 -9.63
CA ILE A 146 -3.12 2.79 -9.56
C ILE A 146 -2.09 1.88 -10.23
N LEU A 147 -2.14 0.56 -10.01
CA LEU A 147 -1.14 -0.36 -10.54
C LEU A 147 -1.37 -0.73 -12.00
N ASN A 148 -2.60 -1.08 -12.37
CA ASN A 148 -2.95 -1.50 -13.73
C ASN A 148 -3.17 -0.33 -14.70
N GLY A 149 -3.52 0.87 -14.18
CA GLY A 149 -3.70 2.06 -15.01
C GLY A 149 -2.39 2.63 -15.57
N ASN A 150 -1.25 2.25 -14.99
CA ASN A 150 0.07 2.72 -15.38
C ASN A 150 0.78 1.70 -16.27
N LYS A 151 0.55 1.80 -17.58
CA LYS A 151 1.04 0.84 -18.60
C LYS A 151 2.54 0.52 -18.56
N LYS A 152 3.38 1.36 -17.93
CA LYS A 152 4.78 1.08 -17.55
C LYS A 152 5.17 1.94 -16.35
N LEU A 153 5.13 1.38 -15.15
CA LEU A 153 5.58 2.07 -13.95
C LEU A 153 7.10 2.26 -13.98
N LYS A 154 7.58 3.49 -14.22
CA LYS A 154 9.01 3.76 -14.32
C LYS A 154 9.76 3.26 -13.07
N GLY A 155 10.63 2.28 -13.26
CA GLY A 155 11.45 1.69 -12.18
C GLY A 155 10.91 0.37 -11.62
N ILE A 156 9.76 -0.09 -12.09
CA ILE A 156 9.26 -1.46 -11.96
C ILE A 156 9.08 -2.00 -13.39
N SER A 157 9.26 -3.30 -13.59
CA SER A 157 8.90 -3.94 -14.85
C SER A 157 7.37 -4.05 -15.00
N ASP A 158 6.89 -4.88 -15.90
CA ASP A 158 5.46 -5.17 -16.05
C ASP A 158 4.92 -5.77 -14.74
N ILE A 159 3.84 -5.16 -14.23
CA ILE A 159 3.08 -5.60 -13.07
C ILE A 159 1.73 -6.11 -13.54
N GLU A 160 1.35 -7.31 -13.10
CA GLU A 160 0.08 -7.92 -13.50
C GLU A 160 -0.61 -8.57 -12.30
N PRO A 161 -1.96 -8.52 -12.22
CA PRO A 161 -2.73 -9.32 -11.27
C PRO A 161 -2.32 -10.79 -11.29
N ALA A 162 -2.09 -11.39 -10.13
CA ALA A 162 -1.76 -12.81 -10.07
C ALA A 162 -2.95 -13.65 -10.56
N GLN A 163 -2.69 -14.57 -11.51
CA GLN A 163 -3.74 -15.43 -12.09
C GLN A 163 -4.51 -16.26 -11.04
N ARG A 164 -3.90 -16.51 -9.87
CA ARG A 164 -4.51 -17.21 -8.75
C ARG A 164 -4.32 -16.40 -7.47
N GLY A 165 -5.38 -16.30 -6.68
CA GLY A 165 -5.34 -15.60 -5.41
C GLY A 165 -5.10 -14.09 -5.56
N PHE A 166 -5.48 -13.49 -6.69
CA PHE A 166 -5.36 -12.06 -6.93
C PHE A 166 -5.88 -11.22 -5.75
N CYS A 167 -7.03 -11.58 -5.20
CA CYS A 167 -7.61 -10.93 -4.04
C CYS A 167 -8.04 -11.99 -3.03
N THR A 168 -7.46 -11.95 -1.82
CA THR A 168 -7.75 -12.90 -0.74
C THR A 168 -8.11 -12.15 0.55
N ILE A 169 -8.79 -12.81 1.48
CA ILE A 169 -9.13 -12.22 2.78
C ILE A 169 -7.87 -12.11 3.63
N TYR A 170 -7.70 -10.98 4.32
CA TYR A 170 -6.63 -10.75 5.27
C TYR A 170 -7.19 -10.14 6.56
N SER A 171 -6.97 -10.81 7.70
CA SER A 171 -7.40 -10.33 9.02
C SER A 171 -6.25 -10.52 10.01
N PRO A 172 -5.50 -9.46 10.35
CA PRO A 172 -4.35 -9.60 11.25
C PRO A 172 -4.78 -9.95 12.68
N SER A 173 -6.01 -9.60 13.07
CA SER A 173 -6.64 -10.07 14.30
C SER A 173 -8.17 -10.05 14.16
N ASN A 174 -8.88 -10.49 15.20
CA ASN A 174 -10.35 -10.50 15.21
C ASN A 174 -10.98 -9.09 15.19
N LYS A 175 -10.22 -8.03 15.50
CA LYS A 175 -10.68 -6.63 15.46
C LYS A 175 -10.62 -6.02 14.07
N TYR A 176 -9.82 -6.59 13.18
CA TYR A 176 -9.55 -6.04 11.86
C TYR A 176 -10.13 -6.93 10.75
N TYR A 177 -10.47 -6.30 9.64
CA TYR A 177 -10.86 -6.96 8.41
C TYR A 177 -10.18 -6.27 7.25
N GLY A 178 -9.79 -7.06 6.26
CA GLY A 178 -9.03 -6.60 5.14
C GLY A 178 -8.95 -7.62 4.03
N LYS A 179 -8.20 -7.25 3.00
CA LYS A 179 -7.87 -8.09 1.86
C LYS A 179 -6.40 -7.93 1.49
N CYS A 180 -5.85 -8.96 0.89
CA CYS A 180 -4.53 -8.96 0.29
C CYS A 180 -4.67 -9.04 -1.22
N LEU A 181 -4.12 -8.04 -1.92
CA LEU A 181 -3.95 -8.06 -3.36
C LEU A 181 -2.60 -8.66 -3.72
N LYS A 182 -2.59 -9.60 -4.65
CA LYS A 182 -1.38 -10.28 -5.13
C LYS A 182 -1.13 -9.95 -6.60
N TYR A 183 0.05 -9.44 -6.89
CA TYR A 183 0.53 -9.18 -8.25
C TYR A 183 1.83 -9.95 -8.52
N ASN A 184 2.13 -10.14 -9.80
CA ASN A 184 3.39 -10.67 -10.27
C ASN A 184 4.18 -9.56 -10.96
N ILE A 185 5.48 -9.48 -10.69
CA ILE A 185 6.43 -8.59 -11.37
C ILE A 185 7.51 -9.46 -12.01
N SER A 186 7.64 -9.41 -13.33
CA SER A 186 8.68 -10.14 -14.06
C SER A 186 9.82 -9.20 -14.43
N ASN A 187 11.03 -9.41 -13.90
CA ASN A 187 12.19 -8.58 -14.24
C ASN A 187 13.26 -9.37 -14.99
N LEU A 188 13.93 -8.69 -15.91
CA LEU A 188 15.14 -9.19 -16.57
C LEU A 188 16.34 -8.80 -15.69
N ASN A 189 17.09 -9.80 -15.24
CA ASN A 189 18.39 -9.61 -14.63
C ASN A 189 19.34 -9.27 -15.78
N ASP A 190 19.71 -8.00 -15.92
CA ASP A 190 20.88 -7.65 -16.71
C ASP A 190 22.09 -8.30 -16.03
N LEU A 191 22.51 -9.46 -16.52
CA LEU A 191 23.82 -10.00 -16.26
C LEU A 191 24.80 -8.99 -16.85
N GLU A 192 25.48 -8.22 -15.99
CA GLU A 192 26.70 -7.56 -16.39
C GLU A 192 27.60 -8.64 -16.99
N GLU A 193 27.78 -8.63 -18.31
CA GLU A 193 28.79 -9.41 -19.02
C GLU A 193 30.16 -9.04 -18.43
N TYR A 194 30.58 -9.78 -17.41
CA TYR A 194 31.99 -9.94 -17.12
C TYR A 194 32.56 -10.87 -18.20
N CYS A 195 32.76 -10.32 -19.39
CA CYS A 195 33.77 -10.84 -20.30
C CYS A 195 35.12 -10.42 -19.70
N GLU A 196 35.72 -11.33 -18.91
CA GLU A 196 37.16 -11.27 -18.65
C GLU A 196 37.88 -11.64 -19.95
N ASP A 197 38.59 -10.69 -20.53
CA ASP A 197 39.64 -10.93 -21.55
C ASP A 197 40.91 -11.48 -20.90
#